data_AF-A0A8D0ED52-F1
#
_entry.id   AF-A0A8D0ED52-F1
#
_cell.length_a   1.000
_cell.length_b   1.000
_cell.length_c   1.000
_cell.angle_alpha   90.00
_cell.angle_beta   90.00
_cell.angle_gamma   90.00
#
_symmetry.space_group_name_H-M   'P 1'
#
loop_
_entity.id
_entity.type
_entity.pdbx_description
1 polymer ?
#
loop_
_entity_poly.entity_id
_entity_poly.type
_entity_poly.pdbx_seq_one_letter_code
_entity_poly.pdbx_strand_id
1 'polypeptide(L)'
;IINFLFSISAVQHKRANYSPLTLEEYLDGDFNYKTFSPYWVSGNEYLHQSAEDNIILYNVEFGQSYTLLANSTLKQVNATNYALSADHNFILLESNYSKLWRYSYSASYHIYDLTNG
;
A
#
# COMPACT_ATOMS: atom_id res chain seq x y z
N ILE A 1 0.67 67.58 37.32
CA ILE A 1 -0.24 66.83 36.41
C ILE A 1 0.65 65.82 35.69
N ILE A 2 0.48 64.51 35.96
CA ILE A 2 1.32 63.46 35.38
C ILE A 2 0.54 62.83 34.22
N ASN A 3 1.08 62.88 33.01
CA ASN A 3 0.54 62.16 31.85
C ASN A 3 1.22 60.80 31.73
N PHE A 4 0.44 59.72 31.86
CA PHE A 4 0.86 58.38 31.47
C PHE A 4 0.51 58.18 29.98
N LEU A 5 1.53 57.94 29.15
CA LEU A 5 1.34 57.47 27.78
C LEU A 5 1.38 55.94 27.80
N PHE A 6 0.23 55.30 27.57
CA PHE A 6 0.21 53.88 27.25
C PHE A 6 0.49 53.71 25.76
N SER A 7 1.61 53.09 25.41
CA SER A 7 1.85 52.57 24.06
C SER A 7 1.23 51.18 23.98
N ILE A 8 0.19 51.02 23.14
CA ILE A 8 -0.29 49.69 22.76
C ILE A 8 0.63 49.20 21.65
N SER A 9 1.54 48.28 21.98
CA SER A 9 2.31 47.58 20.96
C SER A 9 1.38 46.60 20.26
N ALA A 10 1.11 46.81 18.97
CA ALA A 10 0.41 45.83 18.16
C ALA A 10 1.26 44.55 18.11
N VAL A 11 0.72 43.44 18.61
CA VAL A 11 1.33 42.12 18.40
C VAL A 11 1.17 41.81 16.91
N GLN A 12 2.25 41.92 16.13
CA GLN A 12 2.27 41.41 14.76
C GLN A 12 2.18 39.88 14.81
N HIS A 13 0.99 39.35 14.56
CA HIS A 13 0.84 37.93 14.26
C HIS A 13 1.56 37.68 12.94
N LYS A 14 2.69 36.96 12.95
CA LYS A 14 3.28 36.42 11.71
C LYS A 14 2.16 35.66 11.00
N ARG A 15 1.70 36.17 9.86
CA ARG A 15 0.88 35.38 8.93
C ARG A 15 1.79 34.28 8.42
N ALA A 16 1.57 33.06 8.87
CA ALA A 16 2.15 31.91 8.21
C ALA A 16 1.60 31.89 6.77
N ASN A 17 2.52 31.89 5.79
CA ASN A 17 2.17 31.69 4.39
C ASN A 17 1.80 30.22 4.22
N TYR A 18 0.53 29.88 4.46
CA TYR A 18 -0.03 28.60 4.08
C TYR A 18 -0.56 28.74 2.65
N SER A 19 -0.03 27.94 1.73
CA SER A 19 -0.68 27.74 0.43
C SER A 19 -1.92 26.87 0.65
N PRO A 20 -3.09 27.25 0.10
CA PRO A 20 -4.27 26.39 0.15
C PRO A 20 -4.02 25.12 -0.66
N LEU A 21 -4.57 24.00 -0.21
CA LEU A 21 -4.58 22.76 -0.96
C LEU A 21 -5.25 22.99 -2.33
N THR A 22 -4.55 22.62 -3.39
CA THR A 22 -5.03 22.74 -4.76
C THR A 22 -5.70 21.44 -5.21
N LEU A 23 -6.51 21.52 -6.28
CA LEU A 23 -7.10 20.32 -6.88
C LEU A 23 -6.03 19.40 -7.47
N GLU A 24 -4.96 19.96 -8.03
CA GLU A 24 -3.85 19.19 -8.62
C GLU A 24 -3.18 18.32 -7.55
N GLU A 25 -2.81 18.92 -6.43
CA GLU A 25 -2.24 18.23 -5.26
C GLU A 25 -3.14 17.11 -4.73
N TYR A 26 -4.47 17.27 -4.81
CA TYR A 26 -5.41 16.23 -4.45
C TYR A 26 -5.48 15.09 -5.48
N LEU A 27 -5.44 15.41 -6.78
CA LEU A 27 -5.54 14.44 -7.87
C LEU A 27 -4.23 13.66 -8.08
N ASP A 28 -3.07 14.27 -7.83
CA ASP A 28 -1.76 13.62 -7.87
C ASP A 28 -1.63 12.55 -6.78
N GLY A 29 -2.39 12.69 -5.70
CA GLY A 29 -2.45 11.72 -4.64
C GLY A 29 -1.31 11.81 -3.63
N ASP A 30 -0.54 12.90 -3.63
CA ASP A 30 0.53 13.20 -2.67
C ASP A 30 0.06 13.16 -1.20
N PHE A 31 -1.23 13.45 -0.98
CA PHE A 31 -1.86 13.45 0.33
C PHE A 31 -2.52 12.11 0.69
N ASN A 32 -2.38 11.08 -0.14
CA ASN A 32 -2.89 9.74 0.18
C ASN A 32 -2.02 9.09 1.26
N TYR A 33 -2.65 8.68 2.36
CA TYR A 33 -1.97 7.91 3.39
C TYR A 33 -1.75 6.47 2.90
N LYS A 34 -0.61 5.89 3.27
CA LYS A 34 -0.35 4.47 3.02
C LYS A 34 -1.07 3.64 4.07
N THR A 35 -1.85 2.68 3.62
CA THR A 35 -2.41 1.62 4.48
C THR A 35 -1.56 0.37 4.37
N PHE A 36 -1.60 -0.45 5.42
CA PHE A 36 -1.02 -1.77 5.42
C PHE A 36 -2.07 -2.78 5.86
N SER A 37 -2.48 -3.64 4.94
CA SER A 37 -3.45 -4.71 5.17
C SER A 37 -2.76 -6.05 4.94
N PRO A 38 -2.30 -6.75 6.00
CA PRO A 38 -1.65 -8.04 5.84
C PRO A 38 -2.64 -9.07 5.28
N TYR A 39 -2.21 -9.84 4.28
CA TYR A 39 -2.99 -10.95 3.76
C TYR A 39 -2.67 -12.21 4.57
N TRP A 40 -3.46 -12.45 5.62
CA TRP A 40 -3.26 -13.60 6.51
C TRP A 40 -3.50 -14.93 5.79
N VAL A 41 -2.54 -15.84 5.91
CA VAL A 41 -2.62 -17.20 5.35
C VAL A 41 -2.66 -18.26 6.45
N SER A 42 -2.16 -17.92 7.64
CA SER A 42 -2.25 -18.76 8.84
C SER A 42 -2.42 -17.89 10.09
N GLY A 43 -2.42 -18.51 11.28
CA GLY A 43 -2.52 -17.77 12.54
C GLY A 43 -1.29 -16.92 12.88
N ASN A 44 -0.14 -17.24 12.30
CA ASN A 44 1.14 -16.56 12.55
C ASN A 44 1.84 -16.09 11.26
N GLU A 45 1.25 -16.29 10.08
CA GLU A 45 1.86 -15.88 8.82
C GLU A 45 0.92 -15.04 7.96
N TYR A 46 1.52 -14.04 7.31
CA TYR A 46 0.83 -13.22 6.33
C TYR A 46 1.71 -12.94 5.11
N LEU A 47 1.06 -12.70 3.97
CA LEU A 47 1.68 -12.23 2.76
C LEU A 47 1.62 -10.71 2.66
N HIS A 48 2.67 -10.13 2.09
CA HIS A 48 2.67 -8.74 1.63
C HIS A 48 3.59 -8.59 0.41
N GLN A 49 3.39 -7.52 -0.34
CA GLN A 49 4.25 -7.15 -1.44
C GLN A 49 5.35 -6.20 -0.94
N SER A 50 6.59 -6.52 -1.26
CA SER A 50 7.76 -5.68 -0.99
C SER A 50 7.81 -4.46 -1.92
N ALA A 51 8.71 -3.51 -1.65
CA ALA A 51 8.91 -2.34 -2.50
C ALA A 51 9.42 -2.72 -3.92
N GLU A 52 10.06 -3.87 -4.06
CA GLU A 52 10.55 -4.41 -5.33
C GLU A 52 9.52 -5.31 -6.05
N ASP A 53 8.27 -5.33 -5.58
CA ASP A 53 7.16 -6.16 -6.08
C ASP A 53 7.35 -7.68 -5.89
N ASN A 54 8.20 -8.12 -4.98
CA ASN A 54 8.26 -9.53 -4.58
C ASN A 54 7.14 -9.85 -3.58
N ILE A 55 6.61 -11.07 -3.66
CA ILE A 55 5.67 -11.61 -2.66
C ILE A 55 6.48 -12.18 -1.51
N ILE A 56 6.28 -11.61 -0.32
CA ILE A 56 6.98 -11.99 0.90
C ILE A 56 6.02 -12.72 1.82
N LEU A 57 6.39 -13.90 2.30
CA LEU A 57 5.74 -14.52 3.47
C LEU A 57 6.48 -14.08 4.72
N TYR A 58 5.74 -13.52 5.67
CA TYR A 58 6.23 -13.06 6.95
C TYR A 58 5.62 -13.91 8.07
N ASN A 59 6.47 -14.49 8.92
CA ASN A 59 6.08 -15.19 10.13
C ASN A 59 6.25 -14.25 11.34
N VAL A 60 5.15 -13.93 12.01
CA VAL A 60 5.11 -12.98 13.13
C VAL A 60 5.64 -13.55 14.44
N GLU A 61 5.68 -14.88 14.58
CA GLU A 61 6.11 -15.56 15.80
C GLU A 61 7.64 -15.46 15.96
N PHE A 62 8.38 -15.67 14.87
CA PHE A 62 9.84 -15.60 14.86
C PHE A 62 10.39 -14.30 14.28
N GLY A 63 9.53 -13.46 13.69
CA GLY A 63 9.92 -12.22 13.00
C GLY A 63 10.72 -12.48 11.72
N GLN A 64 10.52 -13.64 11.09
CA GLN A 64 11.25 -14.06 9.90
C GLN A 64 10.44 -13.80 8.64
N SER A 65 11.12 -13.41 7.57
CA SER A 65 10.52 -13.19 6.26
C SER A 65 11.28 -13.94 5.19
N TYR A 66 10.58 -14.48 4.21
CA TYR A 66 11.20 -15.04 3.02
C TYR A 66 10.44 -14.64 1.75
N THR A 67 11.19 -14.53 0.65
CA THR A 67 10.60 -14.28 -0.66
C THR A 67 9.94 -15.55 -1.15
N LEU A 68 8.61 -15.56 -1.17
CA LEU A 68 7.81 -16.67 -1.66
C LEU A 68 7.80 -16.70 -3.19
N LEU A 69 7.66 -15.53 -3.83
CA LEU A 69 7.68 -15.40 -5.27
C LEU A 69 8.40 -14.13 -5.69
N ALA A 70 9.30 -14.25 -6.65
CA ALA A 70 10.03 -13.11 -7.22
C ALA A 70 9.14 -12.29 -8.16
N ASN A 71 9.43 -10.99 -8.25
CA ASN A 71 8.72 -10.07 -9.14
C ASN A 71 8.83 -10.46 -10.63
N SER A 72 9.88 -11.18 -11.01
CA SER A 72 10.10 -11.67 -12.37
C SER A 72 8.99 -12.63 -12.80
N THR A 73 8.61 -13.56 -11.94
CA THR A 73 7.52 -14.52 -12.21
C THR A 73 6.17 -13.82 -12.33
N LEU A 74 5.90 -12.81 -11.49
CA LEU A 74 4.69 -12.00 -11.60
C LEU A 74 4.63 -11.25 -12.94
N LYS A 75 5.75 -10.68 -13.38
CA LYS A 75 5.86 -9.96 -14.65
C LYS A 75 5.67 -10.85 -15.88
N GLN A 76 6.05 -12.13 -15.81
CA GLN A 76 5.85 -13.06 -16.93
C GLN A 76 4.37 -13.21 -17.32
N VAL A 77 3.46 -13.12 -16.35
CA VAL A 77 2.01 -13.23 -16.57
C VAL A 77 1.27 -11.91 -16.37
N ASN A 78 2.00 -10.80 -16.16
CA ASN A 78 1.46 -9.48 -15.81
C ASN A 78 0.44 -9.56 -14.65
N ALA A 79 0.80 -10.27 -13.59
CA ALA A 79 -0.07 -10.45 -12.43
C ALA A 79 -0.23 -9.13 -11.66
N THR A 80 -1.48 -8.78 -11.36
CA THR A 80 -1.85 -7.60 -10.55
C THR A 80 -2.33 -7.98 -9.16
N ASN A 81 -2.70 -9.24 -8.94
CA ASN A 81 -3.17 -9.75 -7.65
C ASN A 81 -2.78 -11.22 -7.49
N TYR A 82 -2.84 -11.74 -6.26
CA TYR A 82 -2.46 -13.11 -5.95
C TYR A 82 -3.25 -13.71 -4.79
N ALA A 83 -3.29 -15.03 -4.72
CA ALA A 83 -3.82 -15.78 -3.60
C ALA A 83 -3.03 -17.07 -3.38
N LEU A 84 -2.72 -17.39 -2.13
CA LEU A 84 -1.98 -18.60 -1.77
C LEU A 84 -2.94 -19.76 -1.49
N SER A 85 -2.60 -20.95 -1.96
CA SER A 85 -3.33 -22.16 -1.60
C SER A 85 -3.15 -22.47 -0.11
N ALA A 86 -4.16 -23.08 0.52
CA ALA A 86 -4.13 -23.37 1.96
C ALA A 86 -3.00 -24.34 2.38
N ASP A 87 -2.50 -25.14 1.44
CA ASP A 87 -1.38 -26.07 1.62
C ASP A 87 -0.01 -25.47 1.26
N HIS A 88 0.03 -24.19 0.88
CA HIS A 88 1.24 -23.43 0.49
C HIS A 88 2.00 -24.00 -0.72
N ASN A 89 1.40 -24.92 -1.48
CA ASN A 89 2.05 -25.54 -2.64
C ASN A 89 1.84 -24.76 -3.94
N PHE A 90 0.78 -23.96 -4.01
CA PHE A 90 0.40 -23.23 -5.21
C PHE A 90 0.07 -21.78 -4.91
N ILE A 91 0.40 -20.90 -5.85
CA ILE A 91 -0.06 -19.52 -5.83
C ILE A 91 -0.85 -19.21 -7.09
N LEU A 92 -2.04 -18.67 -6.89
CA LEU A 92 -2.90 -18.18 -7.96
C LEU A 92 -2.48 -16.75 -8.30
N LEU A 93 -2.19 -16.50 -9.56
CA LEU A 93 -1.81 -15.20 -10.09
C LEU A 93 -2.94 -14.67 -10.98
N GLU A 94 -3.48 -13.51 -10.63
CA GLU A 94 -4.57 -12.85 -11.35
C GLU A 94 -4.00 -11.78 -12.28
N SER A 95 -4.40 -11.81 -13.55
CA SER A 95 -4.03 -10.82 -14.57
C SER A 95 -5.23 -10.40 -15.43
N ASN A 96 -5.05 -9.45 -16.33
CA ASN A 96 -6.11 -8.97 -17.25
C ASN A 96 -7.40 -8.54 -16.53
N TYR A 97 -7.26 -7.83 -15.41
CA TYR A 97 -8.39 -7.30 -14.64
C TYR A 97 -9.26 -6.37 -15.47
N SER A 98 -10.57 -6.64 -15.54
CA SER A 98 -11.56 -5.78 -16.18
C SER A 98 -12.79 -5.59 -15.29
N LYS A 99 -13.08 -4.33 -14.94
CA LYS A 99 -14.14 -3.93 -14.02
C LYS A 99 -15.53 -4.08 -14.66
N LEU A 100 -16.49 -4.63 -13.91
CA LEU A 100 -17.90 -4.67 -14.32
C LEU A 100 -18.79 -3.83 -13.39
N TRP A 101 -18.78 -4.15 -12.09
CA TRP A 101 -19.57 -3.46 -11.04
C TRP A 101 -18.72 -3.27 -9.78
N ARG A 102 -19.29 -2.68 -8.71
CA ARG A 102 -18.55 -2.34 -7.48
C ARG A 102 -17.63 -3.48 -6.98
N TYR A 103 -18.11 -4.72 -6.97
CA TYR A 103 -17.32 -5.90 -6.57
C TYR A 103 -17.27 -7.01 -7.64
N SER A 104 -17.76 -6.73 -8.85
CA SER A 104 -17.76 -7.70 -9.96
C SER A 104 -16.73 -7.31 -11.01
N TYR A 105 -15.99 -8.30 -11.48
CA TYR A 105 -14.94 -8.12 -12.47
C TYR A 105 -14.67 -9.46 -13.20
N SER A 106 -13.97 -9.38 -14.33
CA SER A 106 -13.39 -10.54 -15.01
C SER A 106 -11.87 -10.45 -14.95
N ALA A 107 -11.19 -11.58 -14.86
CA ALA A 107 -9.74 -11.68 -14.88
C ALA A 107 -9.28 -13.02 -15.50
N SER A 108 -8.03 -13.07 -15.91
CA SER A 108 -7.31 -14.28 -16.27
C SER A 108 -6.54 -14.81 -15.06
N TYR A 109 -6.41 -16.13 -14.94
CA TYR A 109 -5.79 -16.76 -13.78
C TYR A 109 -4.72 -17.76 -14.22
N HIS A 110 -3.56 -17.69 -13.58
CA HIS A 110 -2.44 -18.59 -13.75
C HIS A 110 -2.11 -19.24 -12.41
N ILE A 111 -2.01 -20.57 -12.38
CA ILE A 111 -1.60 -21.30 -11.18
C ILE A 111 -0.11 -21.57 -11.29
N TYR A 112 0.64 -21.18 -10.29
CA TYR A 112 2.09 -21.40 -10.20
C TYR A 112 2.39 -22.40 -9.09
N ASP A 113 3.22 -23.39 -9.39
CA ASP A 113 3.67 -24.43 -8.45
C ASP A 113 4.93 -23.93 -7.72
N LEU A 114 4.79 -23.71 -6.42
CA LEU A 114 5.88 -23.20 -5.57
C LEU A 114 6.93 -24.26 -5.24
N THR A 115 6.60 -25.55 -5.42
CA THR A 115 7.50 -26.67 -5.13
C THR A 115 8.41 -26.97 -6.32
N ASN A 116 7.83 -26.95 -7.53
CA ASN A 116 8.52 -27.38 -8.76
C ASN A 116 9.08 -26.23 -9.60
N GLY A 117 8.57 -25.01 -9.43
CA GLY A 117 9.10 -23.80 -10.06
C GLY A 117 8.68 -23.58 -11.51
#